data_AF-A0A8H4UXT5-F1
#
_entry.id   AF-A0A8H4UXT5-F1
#
_cell.length_a   1.000
_cell.length_b   1.000
_cell.length_c   1.000
_cell.angle_alpha   90.00
_cell.angle_beta   90.00
_cell.angle_gamma   90.00
#
_symmetry.space_group_name_H-M   'P 1'
#
loop_
_entity.id
_entity.type
_entity.pdbx_description
1 polymer ?
#
loop_
_entity_poly.entity_id
_entity_poly.type
_entity_poly.pdbx_seq_one_letter_code
_entity_poly.pdbx_strand_id
1 'polypeptide(L)'
;ADAVKDYVAWATQRTYAVIDVNIPKHVTAETSDVGKYEEEDVDRPSQTEELAGYLWDNYIEPNEATHVFFIGVGDAFYGVANLLINRDSIYQRVNSVISFVAENPVRAVASPTQTWLSRWYKDNSLVFVSHTHGVWHNENRRKPSKRYGRLQRSPKTGLNEMLLQHKAEVFTWIEKRVKGAESDEEEGDEGNA
;
A
#
# COMPACT_ATOMS: atom_id res chain seq x y z
N ALA A 1 -4.81 -5.57 21.50
CA ALA A 1 -4.28 -4.21 21.28
C ALA A 1 -4.45 -3.88 19.80
N ASP A 2 -4.71 -2.61 19.49
CA ASP A 2 -4.78 -2.12 18.11
C ASP A 2 -3.36 -1.91 17.59
N ALA A 3 -2.88 -2.82 16.75
CA ALA A 3 -1.50 -2.80 16.28
C ALA A 3 -1.17 -1.56 15.44
N VAL A 4 -2.16 -0.92 14.80
CA VAL A 4 -1.94 0.27 13.96
C VAL A 4 -1.42 1.43 14.81
N LYS A 5 -1.87 1.55 16.07
CA LYS A 5 -1.37 2.59 17.00
C LYS A 5 0.14 2.51 17.22
N ASP A 6 0.71 1.32 17.20
CA ASP A 6 2.16 1.15 17.34
C ASP A 6 2.92 1.70 16.12
N TYR A 7 2.36 1.58 14.92
CA TYR A 7 2.95 2.12 13.68
C TYR A 7 2.89 3.65 13.69
N VAL A 8 1.74 4.22 14.06
CA VAL A 8 1.57 5.67 14.20
C VAL A 8 2.54 6.22 15.24
N ALA A 9 2.59 5.63 16.45
CA ALA A 9 3.49 6.06 17.51
C ALA A 9 4.96 5.98 17.09
N TRP A 10 5.36 4.92 16.39
CA TRP A 10 6.72 4.76 15.87
C TRP A 10 7.10 5.83 14.85
N ALA A 11 6.17 6.16 13.94
CA ALA A 11 6.37 7.18 12.92
C ALA A 11 6.46 8.58 13.54
N THR A 12 5.59 8.90 14.51
CA THR A 12 5.63 10.18 15.24
C THR A 12 6.91 10.35 16.04
N GLN A 13 7.45 9.29 16.65
CA GLN A 13 8.74 9.34 17.36
C GLN A 13 9.92 9.68 16.44
N ARG A 14 9.79 9.44 15.14
CA ARG A 14 10.78 9.77 14.10
C ARG A 14 10.46 11.08 13.38
N THR A 15 9.51 11.85 13.89
CA THR A 15 9.05 13.12 13.30
C THR A 15 8.52 12.97 11.86
N TYR A 16 8.04 11.78 11.50
CA TYR A 16 7.38 11.59 10.22
C TYR A 16 5.96 12.16 10.25
N ALA A 17 5.53 12.76 9.14
CA ALA A 17 4.14 13.10 8.92
C ALA A 17 3.32 11.81 8.76
N VAL A 18 2.14 11.76 9.38
CA VAL A 18 1.26 10.58 9.35
C VAL A 18 -0.13 10.99 8.88
N ILE A 19 -0.64 10.28 7.87
CA ILE A 19 -2.04 10.32 7.45
C ILE A 19 -2.62 8.94 7.80
N ASP A 20 -3.45 8.87 8.83
CA ASP A 20 -4.16 7.66 9.24
C ASP A 20 -5.58 7.67 8.68
N VAL A 21 -5.93 6.64 7.92
CA VAL A 21 -7.18 6.57 7.17
C VAL A 21 -7.93 5.30 7.51
N ASN A 22 -9.15 5.46 8.04
CA ASN A 22 -10.05 4.34 8.27
C ASN A 22 -10.99 4.16 7.07
N ILE A 23 -11.03 2.94 6.51
CA ILE A 23 -11.88 2.58 5.37
C ILE A 23 -13.08 1.76 5.89
N PRO A 24 -14.31 2.30 5.86
CA PRO A 24 -15.50 1.56 6.25
C PRO A 24 -15.71 0.35 5.33
N LYS A 25 -16.10 -0.81 5.90
CA LYS A 25 -16.44 -2.01 5.11
C LYS A 25 -17.72 -1.84 4.28
N HIS A 26 -18.65 -1.01 4.77
CA HIS A 26 -19.88 -0.67 4.08
C HIS A 26 -20.10 0.83 4.29
N VAL A 27 -20.38 1.54 3.22
CA VAL A 27 -20.94 2.89 3.31
C VAL A 27 -22.44 2.74 3.16
N THR A 28 -23.17 2.86 4.28
CA THR A 28 -24.62 3.02 4.21
C THR A 28 -24.88 4.40 3.61
N ALA A 29 -25.15 4.46 2.31
CA ALA A 29 -25.76 5.65 1.75
C ALA A 29 -27.13 5.79 2.41
N GLU A 30 -27.37 6.88 3.13
CA GLU A 30 -28.75 7.30 3.41
C GLU A 30 -29.33 7.82 2.09
N THR A 31 -29.63 6.89 1.17
CA THR A 31 -30.60 7.18 0.13
C THR A 31 -31.93 7.25 0.85
N SER A 32 -32.50 8.45 0.88
CA SER A 32 -33.85 8.76 1.35
C SER A 32 -34.96 8.07 0.52
N ASP A 33 -34.66 6.98 -0.17
CA ASP A 33 -35.57 6.20 -1.00
C ASP A 33 -35.48 4.72 -0.62
N VAL A 34 -36.29 4.37 0.37
CA VAL A 34 -36.62 2.98 0.71
C VAL A 34 -37.19 2.30 -0.54
N GLY A 35 -36.37 1.49 -1.23
CA GLY A 35 -36.89 0.48 -2.16
C GLY A 35 -36.35 0.45 -3.60
N LYS A 36 -35.28 1.15 -3.96
CA LYS A 36 -34.61 0.91 -5.25
C LYS A 36 -33.19 0.38 -5.02
N TYR A 37 -32.97 -0.87 -5.42
CA TYR A 37 -31.62 -1.38 -5.67
C TYR A 37 -31.06 -0.58 -6.84
N GLU A 38 -30.19 0.38 -6.57
CA GLU A 38 -29.30 0.90 -7.61
C GLU A 38 -28.35 -0.24 -7.97
N GLU A 39 -28.30 -0.63 -9.25
CA GLU A 39 -27.28 -1.55 -9.74
C GLU A 39 -25.91 -0.94 -9.43
N GLU A 40 -24.98 -1.75 -8.92
CA GLU A 40 -23.58 -1.31 -8.74
C GLU A 40 -23.05 -0.85 -10.09
N ASP A 41 -22.98 0.46 -10.28
CA ASP A 41 -22.42 1.08 -11.47
C ASP A 41 -20.94 0.67 -11.56
N VAL A 42 -20.64 -0.22 -12.50
CA VAL A 42 -19.32 -0.85 -12.68
C VAL A 42 -18.23 0.19 -12.97
N ASP A 43 -18.63 1.38 -13.43
CA ASP A 43 -17.76 2.52 -13.74
C ASP A 43 -17.56 3.51 -12.58
N ARG A 44 -18.17 3.30 -11.41
CA ARG A 44 -17.90 4.13 -10.23
C ARG A 44 -16.54 3.72 -9.63
N PRO A 45 -15.55 4.64 -9.56
CA PRO A 45 -14.35 4.36 -8.78
C PRO A 45 -14.80 3.99 -7.36
N SER A 46 -14.24 2.92 -6.80
CA SER A 46 -14.59 2.59 -5.41
C SER A 46 -14.35 3.83 -4.55
N GLN A 47 -15.20 4.09 -3.55
CA GLN A 47 -15.02 5.25 -2.65
C GLN A 47 -13.62 5.28 -2.01
N THR A 48 -12.97 4.12 -1.89
CA THR A 48 -11.57 3.98 -1.43
C THR A 48 -10.56 4.55 -2.43
N GLU A 49 -10.82 4.43 -3.73
CA GLU A 49 -10.02 5.04 -4.79
C GLU A 49 -10.19 6.56 -4.84
N GLU A 50 -11.42 7.05 -4.79
CA GLU A 50 -11.68 8.50 -4.74
C GLU A 50 -10.99 9.14 -3.52
N LEU A 51 -11.08 8.51 -2.35
CA LEU A 51 -10.41 8.97 -1.14
C LEU A 51 -8.88 8.95 -1.28
N ALA A 52 -8.30 7.87 -1.83
CA ALA A 52 -6.86 7.79 -2.05
C ALA A 52 -6.38 8.86 -3.03
N GLY A 53 -7.12 9.11 -4.12
CA GLY A 53 -6.85 10.17 -5.08
C GLY A 53 -6.93 11.55 -4.44
N TYR A 54 -7.98 11.82 -3.66
CA TYR A 54 -8.15 13.09 -2.98
C TYR A 54 -7.01 13.39 -2.00
N LEU A 55 -6.61 12.40 -1.19
CA LEU A 55 -5.48 12.55 -0.27
C LEU A 55 -4.16 12.79 -1.02
N TRP A 56 -3.95 12.08 -2.12
CA TRP A 56 -2.78 12.30 -2.97
C TRP A 56 -2.73 13.74 -3.49
N ASP A 57 -3.76 14.15 -4.21
CA ASP A 57 -3.79 15.43 -4.95
C ASP A 57 -3.76 16.65 -4.01
N ASN A 58 -4.39 16.55 -2.83
CA ASN A 58 -4.59 17.72 -1.95
C ASN A 58 -3.62 17.81 -0.77
N TYR A 59 -3.02 16.69 -0.36
CA TYR A 59 -2.21 16.66 0.87
C TYR A 59 -0.81 16.08 0.67
N ILE A 60 -0.64 15.07 -0.18
CA ILE A 60 0.65 14.37 -0.33
C ILE A 60 1.47 15.00 -1.46
N GLU A 61 0.91 15.09 -2.67
CA GLU A 61 1.60 15.62 -3.85
C GLU A 61 2.01 17.09 -3.73
N PRO A 62 1.22 17.99 -3.11
CA PRO A 62 1.65 19.37 -2.91
C PRO A 62 2.72 19.55 -1.83
N ASN A 63 2.96 18.53 -1.00
CA ASN A 63 3.93 18.61 0.10
C ASN A 63 5.36 18.30 -0.39
N GLU A 64 6.36 18.88 0.27
CA GLU A 64 7.79 18.66 -0.01
C GLU A 64 8.36 17.36 0.59
N ALA A 65 7.50 16.41 0.99
CA ALA A 65 7.92 15.13 1.53
C ALA A 65 8.89 14.40 0.57
N THR A 66 10.13 14.23 1.01
CA THR A 66 11.18 13.52 0.24
C THR A 66 10.94 12.01 0.21
N HIS A 67 10.21 11.50 1.21
CA HIS A 67 9.94 10.08 1.36
C HIS A 67 8.46 9.79 1.61
N VAL A 68 7.82 9.03 0.71
CA VAL A 68 6.43 8.61 0.84
C VAL A 68 6.33 7.09 0.94
N PHE A 69 5.65 6.62 1.99
CA PHE A 69 5.38 5.21 2.23
C PHE A 69 3.88 4.98 2.38
N PHE A 70 3.35 3.97 1.69
CA PHE A 70 1.97 3.52 1.90
C PHE A 70 1.93 2.23 2.70
N ILE A 71 0.99 2.14 3.65
CA ILE A 71 0.70 0.92 4.41
C ILE A 71 -0.78 0.57 4.22
N GLY A 72 -1.08 -0.47 3.45
CA GLY A 72 -2.43 -0.98 3.23
C GLY A 72 -2.72 -2.21 4.09
N VAL A 73 -3.80 -2.19 4.86
CA VAL A 73 -4.21 -3.32 5.71
C VAL A 73 -5.54 -3.86 5.20
N GLY A 74 -5.57 -5.11 4.73
CA GLY A 74 -6.76 -5.72 4.16
C GLY A 74 -7.28 -4.98 2.93
N ASP A 75 -8.57 -4.69 2.89
CA ASP A 75 -9.24 -4.04 1.75
C ASP A 75 -8.81 -2.60 1.50
N ALA A 76 -8.27 -1.91 2.51
CA ALA A 76 -7.73 -0.56 2.34
C ALA A 76 -6.61 -0.51 1.28
N PHE A 77 -5.93 -1.64 1.02
CA PHE A 77 -4.93 -1.72 -0.04
C PHE A 77 -5.52 -1.51 -1.45
N TYR A 78 -6.84 -1.67 -1.64
CA TYR A 78 -7.48 -1.49 -2.93
C TYR A 78 -7.31 -0.06 -3.48
N GLY A 79 -7.57 0.96 -2.65
CA GLY A 79 -7.37 2.36 -3.07
C GLY A 79 -5.91 2.67 -3.39
N VAL A 80 -4.98 2.14 -2.60
CA VAL A 80 -3.53 2.29 -2.87
C VAL A 80 -3.15 1.65 -4.20
N ALA A 81 -3.65 0.44 -4.49
CA ALA A 81 -3.36 -0.24 -5.74
C ALA A 81 -3.89 0.53 -6.96
N ASN A 82 -5.14 1.02 -6.91
CA ASN A 82 -5.70 1.81 -8.00
C ASN A 82 -4.98 3.14 -8.17
N LEU A 83 -4.63 3.82 -7.08
CA LEU A 83 -3.84 5.04 -7.12
C LEU A 83 -2.49 4.83 -7.84
N LEU A 84 -1.80 3.72 -7.57
CA LEU A 84 -0.54 3.37 -8.25
C LEU A 84 -0.71 3.05 -9.74
N ILE A 85 -1.86 2.49 -10.15
CA ILE A 85 -2.13 2.11 -11.54
C ILE A 85 -2.53 3.34 -12.36
N ASN A 86 -3.32 4.24 -11.77
CA ASN A 86 -4.01 5.31 -12.48
C ASN A 86 -3.27 6.67 -12.43
N ARG A 87 -2.10 6.76 -11.78
CA ARG A 87 -1.32 8.00 -11.66
C ARG A 87 0.08 7.85 -12.26
N ASP A 88 0.40 8.68 -13.25
CA ASP A 88 1.64 8.59 -14.03
C ASP A 88 2.91 9.14 -13.35
N SER A 89 2.81 9.90 -12.26
CA SER A 89 3.99 10.50 -11.58
C SER A 89 4.25 9.90 -10.20
N ILE A 90 3.29 9.14 -9.66
CA ILE A 90 3.29 8.71 -8.25
C ILE A 90 4.53 7.91 -7.85
N TYR A 91 5.04 7.07 -8.75
CA TYR A 91 6.19 6.21 -8.51
C TYR A 91 7.51 6.96 -8.33
N GLN A 92 7.59 8.22 -8.76
CA GLN A 92 8.77 9.07 -8.56
C GLN A 92 8.88 9.54 -7.11
N ARG A 93 7.73 9.60 -6.41
CA ARG A 93 7.63 10.09 -5.04
C ARG A 93 7.45 8.99 -4.01
N VAL A 94 6.88 7.85 -4.39
CA VAL A 94 6.63 6.73 -3.48
C VAL A 94 7.87 5.85 -3.36
N ASN A 95 8.43 5.75 -2.16
CA ASN A 95 9.61 4.94 -1.90
C ASN A 95 9.24 3.49 -1.62
N SER A 96 8.08 3.23 -0.99
CA SER A 96 7.61 1.85 -0.82
C SER A 96 6.13 1.71 -0.50
N VAL A 97 5.62 0.50 -0.79
CA VAL A 97 4.25 0.09 -0.51
C VAL A 97 4.26 -1.18 0.34
N ILE A 98 3.76 -1.10 1.56
CA ILE A 98 3.61 -2.24 2.47
C ILE A 98 2.14 -2.66 2.47
N SER A 99 1.87 -3.96 2.36
CA SER A 99 0.51 -4.51 2.35
C SER A 99 0.37 -5.74 3.23
N PHE A 100 -0.75 -5.86 3.93
CA PHE A 100 -1.11 -7.01 4.74
C PHE A 100 -2.39 -7.66 4.21
N VAL A 101 -2.30 -8.93 3.84
CA VAL A 101 -3.39 -9.69 3.22
C VAL A 101 -3.66 -10.97 4.01
N ALA A 102 -4.88 -11.12 4.53
CA ALA A 102 -5.31 -12.30 5.26
C ALA A 102 -6.17 -13.22 4.39
N GLU A 103 -7.43 -12.84 4.17
CA GLU A 103 -8.42 -13.64 3.44
C GLU A 103 -8.70 -13.10 2.04
N ASN A 104 -8.58 -11.78 1.86
CA ASN A 104 -8.90 -11.11 0.61
C ASN A 104 -7.90 -11.45 -0.49
N PRO A 105 -8.31 -11.45 -1.78
CA PRO A 105 -7.39 -11.70 -2.88
C PRO A 105 -6.21 -10.72 -2.89
N VAL A 106 -5.01 -11.25 -3.14
CA VAL A 106 -3.83 -10.41 -3.37
C VAL A 106 -4.04 -9.58 -4.64
N ARG A 107 -4.09 -8.26 -4.50
CA ARG A 107 -4.34 -7.36 -5.62
C ARG A 107 -3.12 -7.27 -6.54
N ALA A 108 -3.39 -7.25 -7.84
CA ALA A 108 -2.38 -7.08 -8.87
C ALA A 108 -2.19 -5.58 -9.16
N VAL A 109 -0.94 -5.12 -9.15
CA VAL A 109 -0.53 -3.79 -9.62
C VAL A 109 0.16 -3.97 -10.97
N ALA A 110 -0.59 -3.66 -12.03
CA ALA A 110 -0.14 -3.76 -13.40
C ALA A 110 -0.94 -2.78 -14.27
N SER A 111 -0.28 -2.25 -15.29
CA SER A 111 -0.91 -1.38 -16.28
C SER A 111 -0.54 -1.87 -17.69
N PRO A 112 -1.50 -1.92 -18.63
CA PRO A 112 -1.22 -2.25 -20.03
C PRO A 112 -0.30 -1.22 -20.71
N THR A 113 -0.38 0.04 -20.30
CA THR A 113 0.40 1.15 -20.87
C THR A 113 1.75 1.30 -20.15
N GLN A 114 1.78 1.13 -18.82
CA GLN A 114 3.01 1.16 -18.04
C GLN A 114 3.52 -0.24 -17.73
N THR A 115 4.14 -0.87 -18.74
CA THR A 115 4.65 -2.26 -18.62
C THR A 115 5.73 -2.46 -17.55
N TRP A 116 6.42 -1.39 -17.16
CA TRP A 116 7.44 -1.38 -16.11
C TRP A 116 6.85 -1.39 -14.69
N LEU A 117 5.57 -1.00 -14.52
CA LEU A 117 4.93 -0.80 -13.21
C LEU A 117 4.98 -2.05 -12.34
N SER A 118 4.68 -3.23 -12.89
CA SER A 118 4.73 -4.47 -12.10
C SER A 118 6.15 -4.82 -11.63
N ARG A 119 7.19 -4.41 -12.37
CA ARG A 119 8.58 -4.60 -11.94
C ARG A 119 8.92 -3.63 -10.80
N TRP A 120 8.63 -2.35 -10.99
CA TRP A 120 8.81 -1.35 -9.94
C TRP A 120 8.07 -1.75 -8.66
N TYR A 121 6.82 -2.21 -8.79
CA TYR A 121 6.03 -2.66 -7.65
C TYR A 121 6.66 -3.89 -6.97
N LYS A 122 7.20 -4.85 -7.73
CA LYS A 122 7.93 -6.00 -7.16
C LYS A 122 9.15 -5.57 -6.34
N ASP A 123 9.86 -4.55 -6.79
CA ASP A 123 11.10 -4.08 -6.18
C ASP A 123 10.86 -3.12 -5.00
N ASN A 124 9.74 -2.38 -5.03
CA ASN A 124 9.38 -1.34 -4.06
C ASN A 124 8.19 -1.68 -3.18
N SER A 125 7.75 -2.94 -3.11
CA SER A 125 6.71 -3.36 -2.16
C SER A 125 7.16 -4.43 -1.19
N LEU A 126 6.43 -4.54 -0.08
CA LEU A 126 6.51 -5.61 0.89
C LEU A 126 5.08 -6.10 1.18
N VAL A 127 4.75 -7.31 0.71
CA VAL A 127 3.36 -7.82 0.74
C VAL A 127 3.31 -9.04 1.62
N PHE A 128 2.91 -8.85 2.88
CA PHE A 128 2.71 -9.93 3.83
C PHE A 128 1.37 -10.61 3.56
N VAL A 129 1.41 -11.93 3.38
CA VAL A 129 0.21 -12.72 3.11
C VAL A 129 0.12 -13.87 4.11
N SER A 130 -1.05 -14.04 4.74
CA SER A 130 -1.33 -15.14 5.67
C SER A 130 -0.88 -16.50 5.12
N HIS A 131 -0.32 -17.36 5.98
CA HIS A 131 0.11 -18.69 5.58
C HIS A 131 -1.01 -19.61 5.07
N THR A 132 -2.27 -19.32 5.44
CA THR A 132 -3.47 -20.06 5.00
C THR A 132 -4.07 -19.54 3.70
N HIS A 133 -3.53 -18.44 3.15
CA HIS A 133 -4.11 -17.79 1.98
C HIS A 133 -3.94 -18.62 0.69
N GLY A 134 -4.96 -18.59 -0.18
CA GLY A 134 -5.03 -19.35 -1.43
C GLY A 134 -3.87 -19.13 -2.40
N VAL A 135 -3.17 -17.98 -2.32
CA VAL A 135 -2.01 -17.66 -3.18
C VAL A 135 -0.87 -18.67 -3.07
N TRP A 136 -0.77 -19.37 -1.94
CA TRP A 136 0.26 -20.39 -1.71
C TRP A 136 -0.09 -21.75 -2.33
N HIS A 137 -1.36 -21.96 -2.64
CA HIS A 137 -1.92 -23.23 -3.11
C HIS A 137 -2.01 -23.28 -4.65
N ASN A 138 -1.00 -22.73 -5.34
CA ASN A 138 -0.95 -22.76 -6.80
C ASN A 138 -0.58 -24.17 -7.29
N GLU A 139 -1.55 -24.88 -7.86
CA GLU A 139 -1.39 -26.25 -8.40
C GLU A 139 -0.26 -26.37 -9.42
N ASN A 140 0.01 -25.30 -10.18
CA ASN A 140 1.00 -25.30 -11.24
C ASN A 140 2.43 -24.99 -10.76
N ARG A 141 2.66 -24.79 -9.44
CA ARG A 141 3.95 -24.40 -8.81
C ARG A 141 4.68 -23.23 -9.50
N ARG A 142 3.98 -22.41 -10.29
CA ARG A 142 4.58 -21.27 -10.99
C ARG A 142 4.92 -20.18 -9.99
N LYS A 143 6.08 -19.53 -10.19
CA LYS A 143 6.47 -18.35 -9.41
C LYS A 143 5.37 -17.28 -9.50
N PRO A 144 4.95 -16.66 -8.38
CA PRO A 144 3.98 -15.57 -8.41
C PRO A 144 4.42 -14.43 -9.33
N SER A 145 3.47 -13.88 -10.08
CA SER A 145 3.73 -12.76 -10.99
C SER A 145 4.23 -11.53 -10.25
N LYS A 146 5.09 -10.72 -10.91
CA LYS A 146 5.63 -9.47 -10.37
C LYS A 146 4.54 -8.47 -9.96
N ARG A 147 3.38 -8.52 -10.62
CA ARG A 147 2.21 -7.68 -10.30
C ARG A 147 1.70 -7.84 -8.87
N TYR A 148 2.06 -8.92 -8.18
CA TYR A 148 1.67 -9.14 -6.79
C TYR A 148 2.69 -8.61 -5.78
N GLY A 149 3.73 -7.93 -6.23
CA GLY A 149 4.71 -7.34 -5.34
C GLY A 149 5.65 -8.37 -4.70
N ARG A 150 6.39 -7.95 -3.67
CA ARG A 150 7.26 -8.85 -2.90
C ARG A 150 6.46 -9.64 -1.87
N LEU A 151 5.86 -10.73 -2.32
CA LEU A 151 5.14 -11.65 -1.43
C LEU A 151 6.06 -12.23 -0.36
N GLN A 152 5.66 -12.07 0.89
CA GLN A 152 6.23 -12.70 2.07
C GLN A 152 5.15 -13.46 2.81
N ARG A 153 5.43 -14.72 3.12
CA ARG A 153 4.50 -15.59 3.85
C ARG A 153 4.57 -15.26 5.33
N SER A 154 3.47 -14.77 5.89
CA SER A 154 3.33 -14.55 7.32
C SER A 154 2.90 -15.85 8.02
N PRO A 155 3.46 -16.21 9.18
CA PRO A 155 2.98 -17.35 9.96
C PRO A 155 1.62 -17.10 10.65
N LYS A 156 1.08 -15.88 10.56
CA LYS A 156 -0.19 -15.50 11.18
C LYS A 156 -1.34 -15.61 10.19
N THR A 157 -2.56 -15.62 10.72
CA THR A 157 -3.79 -15.69 9.93
C THR A 157 -4.50 -14.35 9.91
N GLY A 158 -4.64 -13.70 11.08
CA GLY A 158 -5.37 -12.44 11.20
C GLY A 158 -4.49 -11.22 10.91
N LEU A 159 -5.07 -10.19 10.30
CA LEU A 159 -4.37 -8.93 9.97
C LEU A 159 -3.70 -8.28 11.19
N ASN A 160 -4.39 -8.22 12.33
CA ASN A 160 -3.83 -7.63 13.56
C ASN A 160 -2.60 -8.41 14.07
N GLU A 161 -2.66 -9.74 14.00
CA GLU A 161 -1.52 -10.59 14.38
C GLU A 161 -0.35 -10.42 13.41
N MET A 162 -0.63 -10.29 12.10
CA MET A 162 0.38 -10.05 11.08
C MET A 162 1.09 -8.70 11.29
N LEU A 163 0.33 -7.65 11.61
CA LEU A 163 0.88 -6.33 11.96
C LEU A 163 1.85 -6.44 13.15
N LEU A 164 1.44 -7.09 14.24
CA LEU A 164 2.32 -7.30 15.40
C LEU A 164 3.56 -8.14 15.05
N GLN A 165 3.38 -9.21 14.28
CA GLN A 165 4.44 -10.13 13.89
C GLN A 165 5.53 -9.47 13.05
N HIS A 166 5.14 -8.61 12.09
CA HIS A 166 6.06 -8.02 11.12
C HIS A 166 6.42 -6.56 11.42
N LYS A 167 6.00 -6.02 12.55
CA LYS A 167 6.26 -4.63 12.96
C LYS A 167 7.74 -4.24 12.83
N ALA A 168 8.63 -5.01 13.47
CA ALA A 168 10.07 -4.73 13.43
C ALA A 168 10.67 -4.83 12.01
N GLU A 169 10.17 -5.78 11.20
CA GLU A 169 10.59 -5.95 9.82
C GLU A 169 10.18 -4.75 8.96
N VAL A 170 8.95 -4.26 9.11
CA VAL A 170 8.46 -3.06 8.40
C VAL A 170 9.25 -1.82 8.82
N PHE A 171 9.49 -1.62 10.12
CA PHE A 171 10.25 -0.47 10.60
C PHE A 171 11.67 -0.45 10.05
N THR A 172 12.34 -1.60 10.08
CA THR A 172 13.68 -1.76 9.51
C THR A 172 13.68 -1.52 8.01
N TRP A 173 12.64 -1.97 7.29
CA TRP A 173 12.48 -1.76 5.86
C TRP A 173 12.35 -0.28 5.50
N ILE A 174 11.53 0.47 6.24
CA ILE A 174 11.34 1.91 6.04
C ILE A 174 12.65 2.65 6.36
N GLU A 175 13.27 2.40 7.50
CA GLU A 175 14.52 3.08 7.92
C GLU A 175 15.67 2.89 6.93
N LYS A 176 15.81 1.67 6.38
CA LYS A 176 16.84 1.41 5.36
C LYS A 176 16.63 2.22 4.09
N ARG A 177 15.38 2.47 3.70
CA ARG A 177 15.06 3.25 2.51
C ARG A 177 15.24 4.74 2.72
N VAL A 178 14.91 5.24 3.90
CA VAL A 178 15.18 6.63 4.27
C VAL A 178 16.70 6.89 4.26
N LYS A 179 17.47 6.05 4.95
CA LYS A 179 18.94 6.21 5.01
C LYS A 179 19.66 6.00 3.68
N GLY A 180 19.17 5.06 2.86
CA GLY A 180 19.77 4.78 1.56
C GLY A 180 19.59 5.93 0.57
N ALA A 181 18.47 6.65 0.65
CA ALA A 181 18.26 7.84 -0.16
C ALA A 181 19.14 9.02 0.32
N GLU A 182 19.29 9.20 1.64
CA GLU A 182 20.18 10.22 2.20
C GLU A 182 21.63 10.03 1.74
N SER A 183 22.13 8.79 1.69
CA SER A 183 23.49 8.51 1.20
C SER A 183 23.66 8.75 -0.30
N ASP A 184 22.63 8.44 -1.11
CA ASP A 184 22.66 8.67 -2.56
C ASP A 184 22.63 10.18 -2.89
N GLU A 185 21.96 10.99 -2.06
CA GLU A 185 21.93 12.46 -2.17
C GLU A 185 23.28 13.10 -1.79
N GLU A 186 23.95 12.62 -0.73
CA GLU A 186 25.27 13.11 -0.31
C GLU A 186 26.36 12.81 -1.35
N GLU A 187 26.37 11.61 -1.96
CA GLU A 187 27.34 11.25 -3.01
C GLU A 187 27.10 12.02 -4.33
N GLY A 188 25.86 12.42 -4.61
CA GLY A 188 25.52 13.20 -5.81
C GLY A 188 26.01 14.65 -5.79
N ASP A 189 26.16 15.24 -4.60
CA ASP A 189 26.61 16.63 -4.42
C ASP A 189 28.15 16.77 -4.41
N GLU A 190 28.87 15.73 -3.98
CA GLU A 190 30.35 15.68 -4.07
C GLU A 190 30.89 15.43 -5.48
N GLY A 191 30.06 14.89 -6.39
CA GLY A 191 30.44 14.58 -7.78
C GLY A 191 30.34 15.74 -8.77
N ASN A 192 29.86 16.91 -8.33
CA ASN A 192 29.57 18.05 -9.21
C ASN A 192 30.21 19.38 -8.74
N ALA A 193 31.24 19.31 -7.89
CA ALA A 193 32.02 20.45 -7.39
C ALA A 193 33.42 20.54 -8.03
#